data_AF-A0A241ZI31-F1
#
_entry.id   AF-A0A241ZI31-F1
#
_cell.length_a   1.000
_cell.length_b   1.000
_cell.length_c   1.000
_cell.angle_alpha   90.00
_cell.angle_beta   90.00
_cell.angle_gamma   90.00
#
_symmetry.space_group_name_H-M   'P 1'
#
loop_
_entity.id
_entity.type
_entity.pdbx_description
1 polymer ?
#
loop_
_entity_poly.entity_id
_entity_poly.type
_entity_poly.pdbx_seq_one_letter_code
_entity_poly.pdbx_strand_id
1 'polypeptide(L)'
;MAYPIKTFDQLRSDIIQEIQNLTGLTLDDEDDAAIRADGEAAVVEGLYHHQSYIQKQLFVATADEPFLYIHAKRLECPRNG
;
A
#
# COMPACT_ATOMS: atom_id res chain seq x y z
N MET A 1 -0.85 -18.17 -6.05
CA MET A 1 -0.46 -16.93 -6.75
C MET A 1 -0.47 -15.81 -5.73
N ALA A 2 0.50 -14.88 -5.77
CA ALA A 2 0.51 -13.73 -4.87
C ALA A 2 -0.65 -12.78 -5.25
N TYR A 3 -1.23 -12.11 -4.26
CA TYR A 3 -2.26 -11.10 -4.52
C TYR A 3 -1.61 -9.90 -5.24
N PRO A 4 -2.19 -9.41 -6.36
CA PRO A 4 -1.62 -8.28 -7.09
C PRO A 4 -1.80 -6.98 -6.30
N ILE A 5 -0.70 -6.26 -6.09
CA ILE A 5 -0.72 -4.93 -5.48
C ILE A 5 -1.07 -3.91 -6.55
N LYS A 6 -2.21 -3.23 -6.39
CA LYS A 6 -2.74 -2.25 -7.33
C LYS A 6 -2.25 -0.84 -6.98
N THR A 7 -2.06 -0.01 -8.00
CA THR A 7 -1.79 1.43 -7.83
C THR A 7 -3.07 2.19 -7.52
N PHE A 8 -2.93 3.44 -7.06
CA PHE A 8 -4.04 4.37 -6.86
C PHE A 8 -5.00 4.42 -8.05
N ASP A 9 -4.48 4.69 -9.26
CA ASP A 9 -5.31 4.82 -10.47
C ASP A 9 -6.10 3.54 -10.79
N GLN A 10 -5.49 2.38 -10.56
CA GLN A 10 -6.14 1.09 -10.77
C GLN A 10 -7.27 0.87 -9.77
N LEU A 11 -7.01 1.15 -8.48
CA LEU A 11 -8.02 1.06 -7.42
C LEU A 11 -9.18 2.01 -7.67
N ARG A 12 -8.89 3.27 -7.99
CA ARG A 12 -9.89 4.29 -8.33
C ARG A 12 -10.74 3.84 -9.51
N SER A 13 -10.10 3.40 -10.59
CA SER A 13 -10.81 2.93 -11.79
C SER A 13 -11.69 1.71 -11.50
N ASP A 14 -11.24 0.77 -10.66
CA ASP A 14 -12.02 -0.41 -10.30
C ASP A 14 -13.27 -0.02 -9.49
N ILE A 15 -13.14 0.90 -8.52
CA ILE A 15 -14.26 1.40 -7.71
C ILE A 15 -15.28 2.13 -8.60
N ILE A 16 -14.80 3.03 -9.46
CA ILE A 16 -15.68 3.75 -10.41
C ILE A 16 -16.40 2.74 -11.32
N GLN A 17 -15.66 1.78 -11.88
CA GLN A 17 -16.25 0.77 -12.76
C GLN A 17 -17.30 -0.08 -12.03
N GLU A 18 -17.08 -0.41 -10.77
CA GLU A 18 -18.06 -1.12 -9.94
C GLU A 18 -19.34 -0.29 -9.74
N ILE A 19 -19.22 0.99 -9.42
CA ILE A 19 -20.37 1.88 -9.27
C ILE A 19 -21.14 2.01 -10.59
N GLN A 20 -20.43 2.18 -11.71
CA GLN A 20 -21.04 2.23 -13.04
C GLN A 20 -21.77 0.93 -13.39
N ASN A 21 -21.18 -0.22 -13.06
CA ASN A 21 -21.79 -1.54 -13.30
C ASN A 21 -23.05 -1.75 -12.44
N LEU A 22 -23.07 -1.25 -11.21
CA LEU A 22 -24.19 -1.39 -10.28
C LEU A 22 -25.34 -0.43 -10.58
N THR A 23 -25.05 0.77 -11.06
CA THR A 23 -26.04 1.86 -11.20
C THR A 23 -26.38 2.22 -12.63
N GLY A 24 -25.50 1.92 -13.59
CA GLY A 24 -25.59 2.38 -14.98
C GLY A 24 -25.28 3.86 -15.18
N LEU A 25 -24.92 4.60 -14.12
CA LEU A 25 -24.59 6.01 -14.18
C LEU A 25 -23.14 6.20 -14.62
N THR A 26 -22.86 7.24 -15.39
CA THR A 26 -21.49 7.71 -15.64
C THR A 26 -21.14 8.73 -14.57
N LEU A 27 -19.91 8.66 -14.03
CA LEU A 27 -19.40 9.58 -13.02
C LEU A 27 -18.43 10.57 -13.66
N ASP A 28 -18.53 11.83 -13.26
CA ASP A 28 -17.51 12.86 -13.48
C ASP A 28 -16.57 12.93 -12.26
N ASP A 29 -15.38 13.51 -12.45
CA ASP A 29 -14.36 13.58 -11.40
C ASP A 29 -14.81 14.43 -10.19
N GLU A 30 -15.71 15.39 -10.40
CA GLU A 30 -16.28 16.26 -9.35
C GLU A 30 -17.47 15.64 -8.61
N ASP A 31 -17.93 14.45 -9.02
CA ASP A 31 -19.03 13.77 -8.34
C ASP A 31 -18.59 13.24 -6.96
N ASP A 32 -19.47 13.32 -5.96
CA ASP A 32 -19.21 12.83 -4.59
C ASP A 32 -18.73 11.36 -4.57
N ALA A 33 -19.19 10.55 -5.52
CA ALA A 33 -18.80 9.15 -5.65
C ALA A 33 -17.37 8.99 -6.16
N ALA A 34 -16.93 9.83 -7.09
CA ALA A 34 -15.56 9.84 -7.62
C ALA A 34 -14.57 10.34 -6.55
N ILE A 35 -14.91 11.42 -5.84
CA ILE A 35 -14.11 11.95 -4.72
C ILE A 35 -13.97 10.91 -3.60
N ARG A 36 -15.03 10.13 -3.34
CA ARG A 36 -14.97 9.03 -2.37
C ARG A 36 -14.06 7.90 -2.84
N ALA A 37 -14.12 7.55 -4.12
CA ALA A 37 -13.22 6.55 -4.70
C ALA A 37 -11.74 6.96 -4.56
N ASP A 38 -11.43 8.25 -4.68
CA ASP A 38 -10.07 8.77 -4.43
C ASP A 38 -9.63 8.53 -2.98
N GLY A 39 -10.49 8.86 -2.02
CA GLY A 39 -10.21 8.63 -0.60
C GLY A 39 -9.96 7.15 -0.29
N GLU A 40 -10.80 6.26 -0.81
CA GLU A 40 -10.67 4.81 -0.63
C GLU A 40 -9.40 4.26 -1.29
N ALA A 41 -9.12 4.66 -2.53
CA ALA A 41 -7.91 4.26 -3.25
C ALA A 41 -6.63 4.72 -2.53
N ALA A 42 -6.59 5.96 -2.03
CA ALA A 42 -5.44 6.49 -1.28
C ALA A 42 -5.18 5.73 0.02
N VAL A 43 -6.23 5.38 0.76
CA VAL A 43 -6.10 4.58 2.00
C VAL A 43 -5.55 3.19 1.67
N VAL A 44 -6.07 2.53 0.65
CA VAL A 44 -5.65 1.17 0.28
C VAL A 44 -4.21 1.15 -0.24
N GLU A 45 -3.83 2.07 -1.13
CA GLU A 45 -2.45 2.16 -1.62
C GLU A 45 -1.46 2.48 -0.48
N GLY A 46 -1.84 3.40 0.42
CA GLY A 46 -1.04 3.69 1.62
C GLY A 46 -0.82 2.46 2.50
N LEU A 47 -1.83 1.60 2.65
CA LEU A 47 -1.71 0.33 3.37
C LEU A 47 -0.76 -0.64 2.65
N TYR A 48 -0.80 -0.72 1.32
CA TYR A 48 0.15 -1.54 0.56
C TYR A 48 1.59 -1.09 0.78
N HIS A 49 1.85 0.22 0.71
CA HIS A 49 3.16 0.79 0.98
C HIS A 49 3.62 0.49 2.42
N HIS A 50 2.73 0.63 3.39
CA HIS A 50 3.05 0.35 4.79
C HIS A 50 3.39 -1.13 5.04
N GLN A 51 2.63 -2.06 4.44
CA GLN A 51 2.92 -3.48 4.54
C GLN A 51 4.26 -3.84 3.89
N SER A 52 4.54 -3.29 2.71
CA SER A 52 5.83 -3.47 2.04
C SER A 52 6.98 -2.94 2.89
N TYR A 53 6.81 -1.76 3.50
CA TYR A 53 7.76 -1.20 4.44
C TYR A 53 8.04 -2.13 5.63
N ILE A 54 7.00 -2.70 6.27
CA ILE A 54 7.17 -3.64 7.38
C ILE A 54 7.92 -4.89 6.91
N GLN A 55 7.53 -5.47 5.77
CA GLN A 55 8.15 -6.68 5.24
C GLN A 55 9.64 -6.48 4.98
N LYS A 56 10.03 -5.32 4.44
CA LYS A 56 11.42 -4.92 4.25
C LYS A 56 12.24 -5.02 5.54
N GLN A 57 11.66 -4.66 6.69
CA GLN A 57 12.38 -4.67 7.98
C GLN A 57 12.58 -6.06 8.58
N LEU A 58 11.90 -7.10 8.08
CA LEU A 58 11.95 -8.44 8.66
C LEU A 58 13.29 -9.15 8.45
N PHE A 59 14.01 -8.82 7.38
CA PHE A 59 15.24 -9.50 7.00
C PHE A 59 16.43 -8.55 7.03
N VAL A 60 17.57 -9.02 7.55
CA VAL A 60 18.82 -8.25 7.60
C VAL A 60 19.22 -7.70 6.24
N ALA A 61 19.03 -8.47 5.17
CA ALA A 61 19.42 -8.09 3.81
C ALA A 61 18.61 -6.90 3.25
N THR A 62 17.41 -6.66 3.78
CA THR A 62 16.49 -5.64 3.26
C THR A 62 16.19 -4.53 4.25
N ALA A 63 16.43 -4.75 5.55
CA ALA A 63 16.08 -3.81 6.61
C ALA A 63 16.84 -2.49 6.50
N ASP A 64 16.15 -1.40 6.84
CA ASP A 64 16.74 -0.09 7.00
C ASP A 64 17.64 -0.02 8.24
N GLU A 65 18.59 0.90 8.25
CA GLU A 65 19.62 1.05 9.29
C GLU A 65 19.06 0.99 10.73
N PRO A 66 17.95 1.66 11.08
CA PRO A 66 17.42 1.59 12.44
C PRO A 66 17.03 0.18 12.89
N PHE A 67 16.56 -0.67 11.96
CA PHE A 67 16.16 -2.05 12.23
C PHE A 67 17.34 -3.01 12.23
N LEU A 68 18.44 -2.68 11.55
CA LEU A 68 19.68 -3.46 11.64
C LEU A 68 20.24 -3.52 13.06
N TYR A 69 20.06 -2.47 13.87
CA TYR A 69 20.45 -2.50 15.29
C TYR A 69 19.67 -3.52 16.13
N ILE A 70 18.40 -3.76 15.76
CA ILE A 70 17.53 -4.76 16.41
C ILE A 70 18.02 -6.16 15.99
N HIS A 71 18.27 -6.37 14.71
CA HIS A 71 18.80 -7.64 14.20
C HIS A 71 20.18 -7.96 14.78
N ALA A 72 21.08 -6.99 14.82
CA ALA A 72 22.42 -7.17 15.37
C ALA A 72 22.39 -7.60 16.84
N LYS A 73 21.48 -7.01 17.63
CA LYS A 73 21.25 -7.41 19.03
C LYS A 73 20.74 -8.85 19.13
N ARG A 74 19.83 -9.27 18.25
CA ARG A 74 19.28 -10.64 18.22
C ARG A 74 20.32 -11.68 17.80
N LEU A 75 21.26 -11.29 16.93
CA LEU A 75 22.31 -12.15 16.40
C LEU A 75 23.61 -12.09 17.24
N GLU A 76 23.60 -11.35 18.35
CA GLU A 76 24.78 -11.13 19.21
C GLU A 76 26.00 -10.59 18.43
N CYS A 77 25.77 -9.85 17.35
CA CYS A 77 26.84 -9.26 16.55
C CYS A 77 27.11 -7.78 16.95
N PRO A 78 28.36 -7.33 16.89
CA PRO A 78 28.72 -5.97 17.27
C PRO A 78 28.13 -4.95 16.30
N ARG A 79 27.70 -3.81 16.85
CA ARG A 79 27.18 -2.65 16.09
C ARG A 79 28.34 -1.75 15.69
N ASN A 80 29.26 -2.28 14.89
CA ASN A 80 30.33 -1.47 14.33
C ASN A 80 29.73 -0.78 13.11
N GLY A 81 29.41 0.51 13.27
CA GLY A 81 28.83 1.35 12.20
C GLY A 81 29.69 1.40 10.95
#